data_AF-A0A432WUG0-F1
#
_entry.id   AF-A0A432WUG0-F1
#
_cell.length_a   1.000
_cell.length_b   1.000
_cell.length_c   1.000
_cell.angle_alpha   90.00
_cell.angle_beta   90.00
_cell.angle_gamma   90.00
#
_symmetry.space_group_name_H-M   'P 1'
#
loop_
_entity.id
_entity.type
_entity.pdbx_description
1 polymer ?
#
loop_
_entity_poly.entity_id
_entity_poly.type
_entity_poly.pdbx_seq_one_letter_code
_entity_poly.pdbx_strand_id
1 'polypeptide(L)'
;MLGYRLVQTTYRAQQGFTLLELLLVIMLTGPIIYAGLSTHSYIWGQSWQGQLAAREAQNFYALGHWLARDIRQELGKDSTVWQWQEQSQCLLFADKGVRIRNQQLQWKPTEGNCTSNGWLGLHDANGFKITDLTITEIAAGYRQLCLVGRVSKNQKSASESLNWCYAWHVPIYSAVYSKVIQEFVV
;
A
#
# COMPACT_ATOMS: atom_id res chain seq x y z
N MET A 1 81.51 30.22 9.26
CA MET A 1 80.37 31.04 9.71
C MET A 1 79.20 30.10 9.99
N LEU A 2 78.95 29.80 11.27
CA LEU A 2 77.83 28.96 11.71
C LEU A 2 76.69 29.89 12.16
N GLY A 3 75.59 29.90 11.40
CA GLY A 3 74.39 30.66 11.72
C GLY A 3 73.44 29.83 12.58
N TYR A 4 73.30 30.20 13.86
CA TYR A 4 72.32 29.59 14.75
C TYR A 4 70.93 30.19 14.47
N ARG A 5 70.01 29.38 13.95
CA ARG A 5 68.58 29.72 13.90
C ARG A 5 67.96 29.46 15.27
N LEU A 6 67.57 30.51 15.97
CA LEU A 6 66.74 30.43 17.17
C LEU A 6 65.31 30.08 16.76
N VAL A 7 64.87 28.87 17.09
CA VAL A 7 63.46 28.46 16.99
C VAL A 7 62.72 29.10 18.16
N GLN A 8 61.90 30.12 17.89
CA GLN A 8 60.99 30.69 18.88
C GLN A 8 59.83 29.72 19.10
N THR A 9 59.83 29.01 20.23
CA THR A 9 58.66 28.26 20.71
C THR A 9 57.68 29.25 21.32
N THR A 10 56.60 29.55 20.61
CA THR A 10 55.47 30.29 21.17
C THR A 10 54.73 29.36 22.13
N TYR A 11 54.98 29.51 23.44
CA TYR A 11 54.15 28.91 24.47
C TYR A 11 52.76 29.54 24.42
N ARG A 12 51.82 28.90 23.72
CA ARG A 12 50.40 29.20 23.90
C ARG A 12 50.03 28.79 25.32
N ALA A 13 49.67 29.75 26.16
CA ALA A 13 49.03 29.47 27.43
C ALA A 13 47.80 28.59 27.16
N GLN A 14 47.85 27.34 27.63
CA GLN A 14 46.68 26.45 27.58
C GLN A 14 45.65 27.03 28.53
N GLN A 15 44.67 27.76 27.99
CA GLN A 15 43.47 28.15 28.72
C GLN A 15 42.62 26.89 28.90
N GLY A 16 42.86 26.17 30.01
CA GLY A 16 42.00 25.09 30.44
C GLY A 16 40.67 25.66 30.94
N PHE A 17 39.57 24.97 30.64
CA PHE A 17 38.28 25.28 31.23
C PHE A 17 38.33 25.04 32.74
N THR A 18 37.79 25.96 33.51
CA THR A 18 37.60 25.72 34.94
C THR A 18 36.52 24.65 35.14
N LEU A 19 36.64 23.85 36.21
CA LEU A 19 35.65 22.80 36.51
C LEU A 19 34.22 23.36 36.66
N LEU A 20 34.10 24.61 37.12
CA LEU A 20 32.83 25.31 37.24
C LEU A 20 32.23 25.69 35.88
N GLU A 21 33.04 26.18 34.94
CA GLU A 21 32.58 26.44 33.57
C GLU A 21 32.12 25.17 32.86
N LEU A 22 32.83 24.05 33.06
CA LEU A 22 32.42 22.75 32.52
C LEU A 22 31.04 22.32 33.05
N LEU A 23 30.82 22.43 34.37
CA LEU A 23 29.53 22.10 34.97
C LEU A 23 28.40 23.00 34.46
N LEU A 24 28.68 24.29 34.27
CA LEU A 24 27.73 25.24 33.73
C LEU A 24 27.36 24.91 32.28
N VAL A 25 28.35 24.54 31.45
CA VAL A 25 28.11 24.08 30.07
C VAL A 25 27.26 22.80 30.07
N ILE A 26 27.53 21.83 30.94
CA ILE A 26 26.73 20.59 31.01
C ILE A 26 25.30 20.88 31.45
N MET A 27 25.10 21.74 32.46
CA MET A 27 23.78 22.12 32.94
C MET A 27 22.97 22.89 31.88
N LEU A 28 23.61 23.72 31.04
CA LEU A 28 22.93 24.43 29.96
C LEU A 28 22.70 23.56 28.72
N THR A 29 23.64 22.68 28.38
CA THR A 29 23.52 21.83 27.18
C THR A 29 22.48 20.72 27.35
N GLY A 30 22.29 20.20 28.56
CA GLY A 30 21.30 19.15 28.86
C GLY A 30 19.88 19.50 28.38
N PRO A 31 19.28 20.61 28.84
CA PRO A 31 17.96 21.05 28.41
C PRO A 31 17.85 21.30 26.90
N ILE A 32 18.90 21.85 26.27
CA ILE A 32 18.93 22.13 24.83
C ILE A 32 18.90 20.83 24.03
N ILE A 33 19.74 19.86 24.40
CA ILE A 33 19.77 18.54 23.76
C ILE A 33 18.43 17.83 23.95
N TYR A 34 17.86 17.88 25.16
CA TYR A 34 16.55 17.29 25.43
C TYR A 34 15.44 17.91 24.57
N ALA A 35 15.39 19.24 24.49
CA ALA A 35 14.43 19.95 23.65
C ALA A 35 14.61 19.62 22.16
N GLY A 36 15.87 19.57 21.69
CA GLY A 36 16.22 19.18 20.32
C GLY A 36 15.80 17.75 19.99
N LEU A 37 16.06 16.79 20.87
CA LEU A 37 15.66 15.39 20.69
C LEU A 37 14.14 15.21 20.70
N SER A 38 13.43 15.91 21.59
CA SER A 38 11.97 15.86 21.67
C SER A 38 11.31 16.40 20.40
N THR A 39 11.74 17.58 19.94
CA THR A 39 11.22 18.19 18.69
C THR A 39 11.56 17.37 17.46
N HIS A 40 12.80 16.87 17.36
CA HIS A 40 13.21 15.98 16.28
C HIS A 40 12.38 14.69 16.24
N SER A 41 12.18 14.03 17.39
CA SER A 41 11.38 12.81 17.48
C SER A 41 9.93 13.03 17.06
N TYR A 42 9.36 14.17 17.43
CA TYR A 42 8.00 14.55 17.01
C TYR A 42 7.89 14.73 15.49
N ILE A 43 8.79 15.51 14.89
CA ILE A 43 8.81 15.75 13.43
C ILE A 43 9.08 14.44 12.68
N TRP A 44 10.04 13.64 13.17
CA TRP A 44 10.35 12.34 12.60
C TRP A 44 9.12 11.42 12.61
N GLY A 45 8.43 11.32 13.75
CA GLY A 45 7.22 10.52 13.88
C GLY A 45 6.13 10.93 12.88
N GLN A 46 5.94 12.22 12.64
CA GLN A 46 5.01 12.71 11.62
C GLN A 46 5.46 12.33 10.20
N SER A 47 6.74 12.52 9.87
CA SER A 47 7.28 12.19 8.55
C SER A 47 7.18 10.69 8.25
N TRP A 48 7.45 9.84 9.27
CA TRP A 48 7.35 8.40 9.19
C TRP A 48 5.91 7.96 8.94
N GLN A 49 4.93 8.56 9.63
CA GLN A 49 3.52 8.32 9.38
C GLN A 49 3.10 8.68 7.95
N GLY A 50 3.60 9.80 7.41
CA GLY A 50 3.35 10.19 6.03
C GLY A 50 3.93 9.20 5.00
N GLN A 51 5.14 8.69 5.24
CA GLN A 51 5.76 7.67 4.37
C GLN A 51 4.98 6.35 4.39
N LEU A 52 4.52 5.92 5.56
CA LEU A 52 3.66 4.74 5.67
C LEU A 52 2.36 4.93 4.86
N ALA A 53 1.72 6.10 4.95
CA ALA A 53 0.50 6.42 4.20
C ALA A 53 0.72 6.27 2.68
N ALA A 54 1.78 6.90 2.18
CA ALA A 54 2.14 6.87 0.78
C ALA A 54 2.46 5.45 0.29
N ARG A 55 3.16 4.66 1.11
CA ARG A 55 3.46 3.25 0.82
C ARG A 55 2.19 2.41 0.69
N GLU A 56 1.24 2.57 1.61
CA GLU A 56 -0.02 1.81 1.55
C GLU A 56 -0.89 2.21 0.36
N ALA A 57 -0.92 3.50 0.00
CA ALA A 57 -1.57 3.95 -1.22
C ALA A 57 -0.90 3.34 -2.47
N GLN A 58 0.44 3.31 -2.53
CA GLN A 58 1.17 2.66 -3.63
C GLN A 58 0.88 1.15 -3.69
N ASN A 59 0.82 0.46 -2.55
CA ASN A 59 0.47 -0.96 -2.47
C ASN A 59 -0.94 -1.20 -3.02
N PHE A 60 -1.91 -0.32 -2.72
CA PHE A 60 -3.27 -0.41 -3.26
C PHE A 60 -3.28 -0.33 -4.80
N TYR A 61 -2.58 0.65 -5.39
CA TYR A 61 -2.51 0.77 -6.84
C TYR A 61 -1.74 -0.38 -7.49
N ALA A 62 -0.66 -0.85 -6.86
CA ALA A 62 0.08 -2.03 -7.30
C ALA A 62 -0.80 -3.29 -7.32
N LEU A 63 -1.66 -3.45 -6.31
CA LEU A 63 -2.64 -4.54 -6.25
C LEU A 63 -3.65 -4.46 -7.41
N GLY A 64 -4.16 -3.27 -7.71
CA GLY A 64 -5.01 -3.04 -8.88
C GLY A 64 -4.30 -3.46 -10.18
N HIS A 65 -3.08 -2.98 -10.40
CA HIS A 65 -2.30 -3.36 -11.59
C HIS A 65 -2.00 -4.86 -11.69
N TRP A 66 -1.73 -5.51 -10.56
CA TRP A 66 -1.59 -6.97 -10.49
C TRP A 66 -2.88 -7.66 -10.96
N LEU A 67 -4.04 -7.20 -10.50
CA LEU A 67 -5.35 -7.74 -10.87
C LEU A 67 -5.66 -7.53 -12.36
N ALA A 68 -5.38 -6.34 -12.89
CA ALA A 68 -5.50 -6.08 -14.33
C ALA A 68 -4.61 -7.02 -15.16
N ARG A 69 -3.38 -7.29 -14.71
CA ARG A 69 -2.48 -8.21 -15.38
C ARG A 69 -3.02 -9.63 -15.38
N ASP A 70 -3.52 -10.12 -14.24
CA ASP A 70 -4.08 -11.47 -14.12
C ASP A 70 -5.34 -11.63 -15.01
N ILE A 71 -6.23 -10.62 -15.00
CA ILE A 71 -7.40 -10.56 -15.90
C ILE A 71 -6.96 -10.62 -17.37
N ARG A 72 -5.98 -9.82 -17.79
CA ARG A 72 -5.48 -9.84 -19.18
C ARG A 72 -4.89 -11.19 -19.56
N GLN A 73 -4.19 -11.85 -18.64
CA GLN A 73 -3.62 -13.17 -18.88
C GLN A 73 -4.71 -14.21 -19.11
N GLU A 74 -5.80 -14.18 -18.33
CA GLU A 74 -6.91 -15.12 -18.51
C GLU A 74 -7.78 -14.79 -19.73
N LEU A 75 -7.96 -13.51 -20.07
CA LEU A 75 -8.63 -13.11 -21.32
C LEU A 75 -7.93 -13.65 -22.58
N GLY A 76 -6.62 -13.90 -22.52
CA GLY A 76 -5.87 -14.48 -23.63
C GLY A 76 -5.99 -16.00 -23.78
N LYS A 77 -6.63 -16.71 -22.83
CA LYS A 77 -6.65 -18.18 -22.79
C LYS A 77 -7.93 -18.84 -23.31
N ASP A 78 -8.84 -18.11 -23.97
CA ASP A 78 -10.16 -18.60 -24.44
C ASP A 78 -11.07 -19.25 -23.37
N SER A 79 -10.64 -19.29 -22.10
CA SER A 79 -11.44 -19.74 -20.96
C SER A 79 -12.43 -18.65 -20.59
N THR A 80 -13.66 -18.78 -21.11
CA THR A 80 -14.67 -17.73 -21.14
C THR A 80 -15.65 -17.74 -19.97
N VAL A 81 -15.42 -18.54 -18.95
CA VAL A 81 -16.33 -18.61 -17.80
C VAL A 81 -16.01 -17.47 -16.82
N TRP A 82 -16.74 -16.36 -16.97
CA TRP A 82 -16.73 -15.23 -16.04
C TRP A 82 -18.03 -15.22 -15.25
N GLN A 83 -17.94 -15.32 -13.92
CA GLN A 83 -19.10 -15.27 -13.04
C GLN A 83 -18.92 -14.16 -12.02
N TRP A 84 -19.81 -13.16 -12.07
CA TRP A 84 -19.88 -12.11 -11.07
C TRP A 84 -21.00 -12.41 -10.09
N GLN A 85 -20.69 -12.35 -8.79
CA GLN A 85 -21.66 -12.47 -7.71
C GLN A 85 -21.66 -11.19 -6.89
N GLU A 86 -22.66 -10.36 -7.12
CA GLU A 86 -22.77 -9.04 -6.48
C GLU A 86 -22.89 -9.13 -4.95
N GLN A 87 -23.71 -10.06 -4.45
CA GLN A 87 -23.97 -10.25 -3.01
C GLN A 87 -22.70 -10.56 -2.20
N SER A 88 -21.73 -11.26 -2.82
CA SER A 88 -20.48 -11.66 -2.18
C SER A 88 -19.28 -10.85 -2.66
N GLN A 89 -19.50 -9.82 -3.50
CA GLN A 89 -18.46 -9.05 -4.19
C GLN A 89 -17.35 -9.97 -4.72
N CYS A 90 -17.74 -10.99 -5.46
CA CYS A 90 -16.88 -12.07 -5.87
C CYS A 90 -16.91 -12.24 -7.40
N LEU A 91 -15.73 -12.23 -7.99
CA LEU A 91 -15.48 -12.46 -9.40
C LEU A 91 -14.74 -13.79 -9.56
N LEU A 92 -15.36 -14.74 -10.22
CA LEU A 92 -14.73 -15.97 -10.68
C LEU A 92 -14.42 -15.84 -12.17
N PHE A 93 -13.21 -16.18 -12.57
CA PHE A 93 -12.77 -16.14 -13.96
C PHE A 93 -11.78 -17.28 -14.21
N ALA A 94 -12.06 -18.09 -15.23
CA ALA A 94 -11.34 -19.34 -15.49
C ALA A 94 -11.33 -20.26 -14.24
N ASP A 95 -10.15 -20.66 -13.78
CA ASP A 95 -9.89 -21.47 -12.59
C ASP A 95 -9.60 -20.63 -11.33
N LYS A 96 -9.70 -19.30 -11.43
CA LYS A 96 -9.35 -18.36 -10.37
C LYS A 96 -10.56 -17.58 -9.85
N GLY A 97 -10.39 -17.04 -8.66
CA GLY A 97 -11.39 -16.18 -8.04
C GLY A 97 -10.78 -15.01 -7.30
N VAL A 98 -11.48 -13.87 -7.28
CA VAL A 98 -11.16 -12.70 -6.47
C VAL A 98 -12.42 -12.25 -5.75
N ARG A 99 -12.33 -12.00 -4.45
CA ARG A 99 -13.46 -11.47 -3.67
C ARG A 99 -13.00 -10.49 -2.60
N ILE A 100 -13.91 -9.68 -2.08
CA ILE A 100 -13.67 -8.95 -0.85
C ILE A 100 -14.23 -9.72 0.35
N ARG A 101 -13.43 -9.88 1.39
CA ARG A 101 -13.88 -10.36 2.70
C ARG A 101 -13.05 -9.74 3.80
N ASN A 102 -13.67 -9.32 4.90
CA ASN A 102 -12.99 -8.66 6.02
C ASN A 102 -12.14 -7.45 5.59
N GLN A 103 -12.63 -6.68 4.61
CA GLN A 103 -11.95 -5.50 4.04
C GLN A 103 -10.62 -5.82 3.34
N GLN A 104 -10.40 -7.09 3.01
CA GLN A 104 -9.21 -7.60 2.31
C GLN A 104 -9.62 -8.17 0.96
N LEU A 105 -8.76 -7.99 -0.04
CA LEU A 105 -8.87 -8.67 -1.32
C LEU A 105 -8.33 -10.08 -1.12
N GLN A 106 -9.18 -11.06 -1.37
CA GLN A 106 -8.80 -12.45 -1.33
C GLN A 106 -8.77 -13.01 -2.74
N TRP A 107 -7.76 -13.82 -3.00
CA TRP A 107 -7.59 -14.55 -4.25
C TRP A 107 -7.65 -16.04 -4.02
N LYS A 108 -8.14 -16.75 -5.02
CA LYS A 108 -8.20 -18.20 -5.03
C LYS A 108 -7.53 -18.72 -6.31
N PRO A 109 -6.47 -19.54 -6.21
CA PRO A 109 -5.73 -20.07 -7.37
C PRO A 109 -6.42 -21.19 -8.13
N THR A 110 -7.34 -21.92 -7.48
CA THR A 110 -7.90 -23.17 -8.00
C THR A 110 -9.42 -23.10 -8.04
N GLU A 111 -10.02 -23.99 -8.83
CA GLU A 111 -11.46 -24.12 -8.98
C GLU A 111 -12.23 -24.10 -7.66
N GLY A 112 -13.43 -23.53 -7.71
CA GLY A 112 -14.35 -23.46 -6.59
C GLY A 112 -15.36 -22.34 -6.75
N ASN A 113 -16.25 -22.24 -5.78
CA ASN A 113 -17.25 -21.18 -5.73
C ASN A 113 -16.82 -20.06 -4.76
N CYS A 114 -17.55 -18.94 -4.80
CA CYS A 114 -17.33 -17.78 -3.93
C CYS A 114 -17.45 -18.07 -2.44
N THR A 115 -18.03 -19.21 -2.03
CA THR A 115 -18.27 -19.57 -0.62
C THR A 115 -17.28 -20.62 -0.09
N SER A 116 -16.58 -21.33 -0.97
CA SER A 116 -15.64 -22.39 -0.62
C SER A 116 -14.44 -21.89 0.18
N ASN A 117 -13.70 -22.82 0.78
CA ASN A 117 -12.46 -22.55 1.49
C ASN A 117 -11.26 -22.39 0.52
N GLY A 118 -10.08 -22.06 1.06
CA GLY A 118 -8.83 -21.93 0.30
C GLY A 118 -8.55 -20.55 -0.28
N TRP A 119 -9.16 -19.51 0.31
CA TRP A 119 -8.93 -18.12 -0.10
C TRP A 119 -7.69 -17.55 0.58
N LEU A 120 -6.85 -16.89 -0.20
CA LEU A 120 -5.60 -16.27 0.24
C LEU A 120 -5.76 -14.75 0.25
N GLY A 121 -5.43 -14.12 1.37
CA GLY A 121 -5.39 -12.66 1.45
C GLY A 121 -4.21 -12.09 0.66
N LEU A 122 -4.46 -11.15 -0.24
CA LEU A 122 -3.42 -10.57 -1.12
C LEU A 122 -2.67 -9.38 -0.51
N HIS A 123 -3.19 -8.77 0.55
CA HIS A 123 -2.60 -7.60 1.21
C HIS A 123 -2.95 -7.58 2.69
N ASP A 124 -2.23 -6.82 3.51
CA ASP A 124 -2.59 -6.63 4.92
C ASP A 124 -3.70 -5.57 5.08
N ALA A 125 -4.85 -5.96 5.64
CA ALA A 125 -6.00 -5.08 5.90
C ALA A 125 -5.71 -4.01 6.97
N ASN A 126 -4.59 -4.12 7.69
CA ASN A 126 -4.15 -3.10 8.64
C ASN A 126 -3.55 -1.87 7.94
N GLY A 127 -2.91 -2.05 6.77
CA GLY A 127 -2.31 -0.96 5.99
C GLY A 127 -3.37 -0.15 5.26
N PHE A 128 -4.07 -0.82 4.33
CA PHE A 128 -5.24 -0.27 3.63
C PHE A 128 -6.38 -1.28 3.62
N LYS A 129 -7.59 -0.76 3.47
CA LYS A 129 -8.84 -1.52 3.51
C LYS A 129 -9.56 -1.34 2.20
N ILE A 130 -9.94 -2.44 1.56
CA ILE A 130 -10.82 -2.40 0.38
C ILE A 130 -12.26 -2.45 0.85
N THR A 131 -13.04 -1.48 0.43
CA THR A 131 -14.45 -1.32 0.81
C THR A 131 -15.39 -1.84 -0.26
N ASP A 132 -15.01 -1.72 -1.53
CA ASP A 132 -15.87 -2.11 -2.64
C ASP A 132 -15.10 -2.68 -3.83
N LEU A 133 -15.75 -3.62 -4.51
CA LEU A 133 -15.34 -4.25 -5.77
C LEU A 133 -16.58 -4.26 -6.64
N THR A 134 -16.57 -3.48 -7.71
CA THR A 134 -17.72 -3.39 -8.62
C THR A 134 -17.31 -3.75 -10.03
N ILE A 135 -18.21 -4.44 -10.72
CA ILE A 135 -18.09 -4.72 -12.15
C ILE A 135 -19.26 -4.07 -12.85
N THR A 136 -18.97 -3.17 -13.78
CA THR A 136 -19.97 -2.47 -14.57
C THR A 136 -19.73 -2.74 -16.05
N GLU A 137 -20.81 -2.85 -16.82
CA GLU A 137 -20.74 -2.84 -18.27
C GLU A 137 -20.82 -1.38 -18.73
N ILE A 138 -19.77 -0.88 -19.37
CA ILE A 138 -19.66 0.53 -19.79
C ILE A 138 -20.15 0.74 -21.23
N ALA A 139 -20.05 -0.30 -22.05
CA ALA A 139 -20.54 -0.36 -23.43
C ALA A 139 -20.73 -1.84 -23.80
N ALA A 140 -21.41 -2.12 -24.91
CA ALA A 140 -21.62 -3.49 -25.36
C ALA A 140 -20.29 -4.24 -25.52
N GLY A 141 -20.11 -5.29 -24.71
CA GLY A 141 -18.87 -6.07 -24.71
C GLY A 141 -17.69 -5.42 -23.97
N TYR A 142 -17.86 -4.27 -23.30
CA TYR A 142 -16.83 -3.66 -22.46
C TYR A 142 -17.22 -3.71 -21.00
N ARG A 143 -16.39 -4.36 -20.18
CA ARG A 143 -16.55 -4.43 -18.73
C ARG A 143 -15.48 -3.59 -18.05
N GLN A 144 -15.84 -2.96 -16.93
CA GLN A 144 -14.96 -2.22 -16.06
C GLN A 144 -15.02 -2.82 -14.66
N LEU A 145 -13.86 -3.11 -14.09
CA LEU A 145 -13.70 -3.48 -12.69
C LEU A 145 -13.16 -2.29 -11.92
N CYS A 146 -13.83 -1.91 -10.84
CA CYS A 146 -13.38 -0.86 -9.94
C CYS A 146 -13.13 -1.41 -8.54
N LEU A 147 -12.00 -1.02 -7.97
CA LEU A 147 -11.62 -1.22 -6.58
C LEU A 147 -11.74 0.12 -5.86
N VAL A 148 -12.44 0.12 -4.73
CA VAL A 148 -12.52 1.27 -3.83
C VAL A 148 -11.93 0.86 -2.49
N GLY A 149 -11.03 1.68 -1.97
CA GLY A 149 -10.39 1.44 -0.69
C GLY A 149 -10.06 2.72 0.05
N ARG A 150 -9.43 2.55 1.20
CA ARG A 150 -9.00 3.65 2.08
C ARG A 150 -7.81 3.23 2.92
N VAL A 151 -6.89 4.16 3.17
CA VAL A 151 -5.76 3.93 4.09
C VAL A 151 -6.28 3.93 5.54
N SER A 152 -5.75 3.04 6.38
CA SER A 152 -6.23 2.85 7.75
C SER A 152 -6.04 4.12 8.61
N LYS A 153 -7.04 4.42 9.45
CA LYS A 153 -7.27 5.72 10.15
C LYS A 153 -6.25 6.11 11.23
N ASN A 154 -5.13 5.42 11.37
CA ASN A 154 -4.10 5.83 12.34
C ASN A 154 -3.31 7.07 11.90
N GLN A 155 -3.57 7.58 10.69
CA GLN A 155 -2.91 8.76 10.13
C GLN A 155 -3.89 9.94 10.12
N LYS A 156 -3.47 11.06 10.70
CA LYS A 156 -4.27 12.28 10.94
C LYS A 156 -4.77 13.01 9.68
N SER A 157 -4.39 12.58 8.48
CA SER A 157 -4.93 13.12 7.24
C SER A 157 -6.26 12.46 6.94
N ALA A 158 -7.28 13.25 6.60
CA ALA A 158 -8.56 12.75 6.11
C ALA A 158 -8.29 11.61 5.12
N SER A 159 -8.82 10.42 5.44
CA SER A 159 -8.59 9.20 4.69
C SER A 159 -9.21 9.38 3.30
N GLU A 160 -8.40 9.85 2.34
CA GLU A 160 -8.81 9.97 0.94
C GLU A 160 -9.20 8.58 0.44
N SER A 161 -10.34 8.51 -0.25
CA SER A 161 -10.75 7.27 -0.90
C SER A 161 -9.80 6.98 -2.05
N LEU A 162 -9.23 5.78 -2.02
CA LEU A 162 -8.40 5.26 -3.08
C LEU A 162 -9.32 4.57 -4.08
N ASN A 163 -9.27 5.00 -5.33
CA ASN A 163 -10.09 4.44 -6.40
C ASN A 163 -9.18 4.00 -7.54
N TRP A 164 -9.34 2.75 -7.97
CA TRP A 164 -8.65 2.23 -9.14
C TRP A 164 -9.64 1.47 -10.00
N CYS A 165 -9.63 1.72 -11.30
CA CYS A 165 -10.52 1.03 -12.22
C CYS A 165 -9.76 0.53 -13.45
N TYR A 166 -10.18 -0.60 -13.98
CA TYR A 166 -9.64 -1.19 -15.18
C TYR A 166 -10.75 -1.70 -16.08
N ALA A 167 -10.72 -1.30 -17.36
CA ALA A 167 -11.68 -1.72 -18.36
C ALA A 167 -11.03 -2.67 -19.38
N TRP A 168 -11.80 -3.65 -19.85
CA TRP A 168 -11.40 -4.56 -20.92
C TRP A 168 -12.59 -4.91 -21.80
N HIS A 169 -12.27 -5.44 -22.98
CA HIS A 169 -13.26 -5.94 -23.93
C HIS A 169 -13.44 -7.44 -23.76
N VAL A 170 -14.68 -7.89 -23.64
CA VAL A 170 -15.11 -9.29 -23.65
C VAL A 170 -15.80 -9.55 -25.00
N PRO A 171 -15.22 -10.36 -25.89
CA PRO A 171 -15.83 -10.65 -27.19
C PRO A 171 -17.19 -11.34 -27.01
N ILE A 172 -18.20 -10.84 -27.74
CA ILE A 172 -19.62 -11.19 -27.60
C ILE A 172 -19.91 -12.69 -27.82
N TYR A 173 -19.00 -13.43 -28.47
CA TYR A 173 -19.12 -14.87 -28.69
C TYR A 173 -19.14 -15.71 -27.39
N SER A 174 -18.76 -15.14 -26.23
CA SER A 174 -18.83 -15.82 -24.92
C SER A 174 -20.17 -15.64 -24.18
N ALA A 175 -21.02 -14.69 -24.57
CA ALA A 175 -22.22 -14.32 -23.83
C ALA A 175 -23.41 -15.28 -24.05
N VAL A 176 -23.36 -16.13 -25.08
CA VAL A 176 -24.50 -17.01 -25.46
C VAL A 176 -24.66 -18.20 -24.50
N TYR A 177 -23.61 -18.61 -23.77
CA TYR A 177 -23.70 -19.79 -22.89
C TYR A 177 -24.12 -19.49 -21.45
N SER A 178 -24.11 -18.23 -21.00
CA SER A 178 -24.43 -17.91 -19.59
C SER A 178 -25.93 -17.77 -19.30
N LYS A 179 -26.78 -17.58 -20.32
CA LYS A 179 -28.24 -17.45 -20.13
C LYS A 179 -28.97 -18.79 -20.01
N VAL A 180 -28.36 -19.89 -20.44
CA VAL A 180 -29.04 -21.20 -20.50
C VAL A 180 -28.96 -21.97 -19.18
N ILE A 181 -28.03 -21.65 -18.28
CA ILE A 181 -27.80 -22.46 -17.06
C ILE A 181 -28.67 -21.99 -15.88
N GLN A 182 -29.23 -20.77 -15.90
CA GLN A 182 -30.12 -20.29 -14.83
C GLN A 182 -31.57 -20.81 -14.92
N GLU A 183 -31.99 -21.44 -16.03
CA GLU A 183 -33.36 -21.98 -16.18
C GLU A 183 -33.46 -23.50 -16.01
N PHE A 184 -32.36 -24.22 -15.75
CA PHE A 184 -32.34 -25.69 -15.65
C PHE A 184 -32.02 -26.26 -14.26
N VAL A 185 -32.16 -25.46 -13.19
CA VAL A 185 -32.12 -25.94 -11.81
C VAL A 185 -33.44 -25.56 -11.12
N VAL A 186 -34.47 -26.37 -11.38
CA VAL A 186 -35.68 -26.53 -10.56
C VAL A 186 -35.75 -27.99 -10.16
#